data_AF-A0A2E9GQG4-F1
#
_entry.id   AF-A0A2E9GQG4-F1
#
_cell.length_a   1.000
_cell.length_b   1.000
_cell.length_c   1.000
_cell.angle_alpha   90.00
_cell.angle_beta   90.00
_cell.angle_gamma   90.00
#
_symmetry.space_group_name_H-M   'P 1'
#
loop_
_entity.id
_entity.type
_entity.pdbx_description
1 polymer ?
#
loop_
_entity_poly.entity_id
_entity_poly.type
_entity_poly.pdbx_seq_one_letter_code
_entity_poly.pdbx_strand_id
1 'polypeptide(L)'
;MPLDHGPPRIDHGSPRVLFAELVAKALDRTGVSPSPHAAAYLVDLLAEAIRPDPDSAPETFTEGLLHAQRQCGAERVSRLRALGDRALFLSGFFSDSLAERTVSVGWVVEVGRVAYADLSSLLASRKVAWTGSCLYRELAERFPQYSEVLTEVGDGVRAATSAGLAPLFQRYLRLGRTADRRRLLRRGLVVPEGRGKLQ
;
A
#
# COMPACT_ATOMS: atom_id res chain seq x y z
N MET A 1 26.48 28.24 -16.12
CA MET A 1 26.73 26.94 -15.45
C MET A 1 25.39 26.41 -14.96
N PRO A 2 24.79 25.38 -15.57
CA PRO A 2 23.57 24.77 -15.03
C PRO A 2 23.93 23.55 -14.18
N LEU A 3 23.32 23.50 -12.99
CA LEU A 3 23.46 22.42 -12.02
C LEU A 3 22.79 21.15 -12.56
N ASP A 4 23.60 20.10 -12.67
CA ASP A 4 23.21 18.73 -12.91
C ASP A 4 22.27 18.26 -11.79
N HIS A 5 20.96 18.31 -12.04
CA HIS A 5 19.97 17.58 -11.24
C HIS A 5 19.89 16.15 -11.77
N GLY A 6 20.92 15.36 -11.46
CA GLY A 6 20.90 13.92 -11.67
C GLY A 6 19.65 13.28 -11.04
N PRO A 7 19.21 12.12 -11.56
CA PRO A 7 18.00 11.44 -11.10
C PRO A 7 18.05 11.23 -9.58
N PRO A 8 16.88 11.22 -8.89
CA PRO A 8 16.82 11.13 -7.43
C PRO A 8 17.64 9.92 -6.96
N ARG A 9 18.66 10.20 -6.13
CA ARG A 9 19.49 9.17 -5.51
C ARG A 9 18.56 8.19 -4.80
N ILE A 10 18.47 6.97 -5.32
CA ILE A 10 17.76 5.88 -4.67
C ILE A 10 18.48 5.63 -3.36
N ASP A 11 17.90 6.09 -2.26
CA ASP A 11 18.34 5.70 -0.93
C ASP A 11 18.02 4.22 -0.76
N HIS A 12 19.03 3.38 -1.01
CA HIS A 12 18.99 1.92 -0.93
C HIS A 12 18.71 1.39 0.49
N GLY A 13 18.40 2.28 1.44
CA GLY A 13 17.96 1.99 2.78
C GLY A 13 16.46 2.17 3.05
N SER A 14 15.66 2.77 2.17
CA SER A 14 14.29 3.13 2.55
C SER A 14 13.38 1.89 2.80
N PRO A 15 12.49 1.93 3.81
CA PRO A 15 11.42 0.94 4.03
C PRO A 15 10.67 0.57 2.74
N ARG A 16 10.54 1.54 1.85
CA ARG A 16 9.93 1.42 0.53
C ARG A 16 10.55 0.34 -0.35
N VAL A 17 11.88 0.16 -0.30
CA VAL A 17 12.58 -0.87 -1.09
C VAL A 17 12.17 -2.27 -0.64
N LEU A 18 12.07 -2.47 0.68
CA LEU A 18 11.63 -3.74 1.23
C LEU A 18 10.17 -4.03 0.85
N PHE A 19 9.29 -3.04 0.92
CA PHE A 19 7.91 -3.21 0.47
C PHE A 19 7.79 -3.45 -1.03
N ALA A 20 8.64 -2.84 -1.86
CA ALA A 20 8.68 -3.13 -3.28
C ALA A 20 8.98 -4.61 -3.55
N GLU A 21 9.95 -5.18 -2.84
CA GLU A 21 10.31 -6.59 -2.98
C GLU A 21 9.20 -7.53 -2.45
N LEU A 22 8.58 -7.18 -1.32
CA LEU A 22 7.46 -7.95 -0.74
C LEU A 22 6.23 -7.91 -1.64
N VAL A 23 5.86 -6.73 -2.16
CA VAL A 23 4.73 -6.55 -3.07
C VAL A 23 4.98 -7.29 -4.38
N ALA A 24 6.16 -7.17 -4.99
CA ALA A 24 6.49 -7.91 -6.22
C ALA A 24 6.30 -9.42 -6.03
N LYS A 25 6.79 -9.98 -4.92
CA LYS A 25 6.63 -11.40 -4.59
C LYS A 25 5.16 -11.78 -4.38
N ALA A 26 4.38 -10.92 -3.74
CA ALA A 26 2.96 -11.16 -3.53
C ALA A 26 2.15 -11.10 -4.84
N LEU A 27 2.50 -10.20 -5.74
CA LEU A 27 1.92 -10.13 -7.09
C LEU A 27 2.22 -11.41 -7.89
N ASP A 28 3.46 -11.91 -7.83
CA ASP A 28 3.84 -13.17 -8.49
C ASP A 28 3.07 -14.37 -7.94
N ARG A 29 2.87 -14.44 -6.62
CA ARG A 29 2.17 -15.54 -5.95
C ARG A 29 0.66 -15.55 -6.20
N THR A 30 0.05 -14.37 -6.24
CA THR A 30 -1.38 -14.21 -6.50
C THR A 30 -1.72 -14.20 -7.99
N GLY A 31 -0.72 -14.08 -8.87
CA GLY A 31 -0.90 -13.96 -10.33
C GLY A 31 -1.51 -12.62 -10.77
N VAL A 32 -1.57 -11.64 -9.86
CA VAL A 32 -2.15 -10.33 -10.14
C VAL A 32 -1.15 -9.48 -10.92
N SER A 33 -1.53 -9.04 -12.11
CA SER A 33 -0.71 -8.14 -12.95
C SER A 33 -1.24 -6.70 -12.91
N PRO A 34 -0.75 -5.81 -12.03
CA PRO A 34 -1.17 -4.41 -11.92
C PRO A 34 -0.52 -3.52 -12.98
N SER A 35 -1.08 -2.32 -13.19
CA SER A 35 -0.34 -1.25 -13.87
C SER A 35 0.89 -0.81 -13.07
N PRO A 36 1.90 -0.19 -13.71
CA PRO A 36 3.07 0.33 -13.01
C PRO A 36 2.72 1.34 -11.90
N HIS A 37 1.66 2.13 -12.10
CA HIS A 37 1.19 3.10 -11.11
C HIS A 37 0.54 2.41 -9.91
N ALA A 38 -0.28 1.37 -10.15
CA ALA A 38 -0.89 0.60 -9.07
C ALA A 38 0.17 -0.16 -8.25
N ALA A 39 1.16 -0.78 -8.90
CA ALA A 39 2.26 -1.44 -8.21
C ALA A 39 3.04 -0.47 -7.29
N ALA A 40 3.41 0.71 -7.81
CA ALA A 40 4.08 1.73 -7.00
C ALA A 40 3.20 2.23 -5.86
N TYR A 41 1.90 2.40 -6.11
CA TYR A 41 0.93 2.85 -5.11
C TYR A 41 0.79 1.88 -3.93
N LEU A 42 0.72 0.57 -4.19
CA LEU A 42 0.65 -0.44 -3.12
C LEU A 42 1.88 -0.41 -2.21
N VAL A 43 3.06 -0.19 -2.80
CA VAL A 43 4.32 -0.04 -2.05
C VAL A 43 4.29 1.22 -1.18
N ASP A 44 3.83 2.34 -1.75
CA ASP A 44 3.72 3.61 -1.03
C ASP A 44 2.71 3.54 0.11
N LEU A 45 1.55 2.91 -0.12
CA LEU A 45 0.51 2.68 0.88
C LEU A 45 1.04 1.89 2.08
N LEU A 46 1.79 0.81 1.85
CA LEU A 46 2.39 0.02 2.94
C LEU A 46 3.47 0.80 3.69
N ALA A 47 4.27 1.59 2.98
CA ALA A 47 5.31 2.41 3.60
C ALA A 47 4.72 3.55 4.45
N GLU A 48 3.60 4.14 4.01
CA GLU A 48 2.86 5.18 4.73
C GLU A 48 2.14 4.61 5.96
N ALA A 49 1.54 3.41 5.86
CA ALA A 49 0.78 2.80 6.95
C ALA A 49 1.62 2.49 8.22
N ILE A 50 2.95 2.42 8.10
CA ILE A 50 3.88 2.20 9.23
C ILE A 50 4.16 3.48 10.01
N ARG A 51 3.75 4.64 9.48
CA ARG A 51 3.80 5.92 10.16
C ARG A 51 2.40 6.22 10.69
N PRO A 52 1.98 5.63 11.82
CA PRO A 52 0.67 5.93 12.38
C PRO A 52 0.59 7.44 12.63
N ASP A 53 -0.48 8.05 12.14
CA ASP A 53 -0.83 9.42 12.49
C ASP A 53 -1.44 9.39 13.90
N PRO A 54 -0.76 9.94 14.93
CA PRO A 54 -1.26 9.92 16.29
C PRO A 54 -2.53 10.77 16.48
N ASP A 55 -2.83 11.69 15.55
CA ASP A 55 -3.98 12.59 15.63
C ASP A 55 -5.23 12.06 14.91
N SER A 56 -5.15 10.88 14.29
CA SER A 56 -6.30 10.27 13.60
C SER A 56 -7.32 9.73 14.62
N ALA A 57 -8.39 10.48 14.86
CA ALA A 57 -9.53 10.02 15.65
C ALA A 57 -10.09 8.70 15.09
N PRO A 58 -10.62 7.79 15.95
CA PRO A 58 -11.22 6.54 15.51
C PRO A 58 -12.57 6.81 14.83
N GLU A 59 -12.54 7.24 13.58
CA GLU A 59 -13.73 7.36 12.72
C GLU A 59 -14.08 5.98 12.13
N THR A 60 -15.37 5.62 12.10
CA THR A 60 -15.84 4.42 11.42
C THR A 60 -15.82 4.60 9.90
N PHE A 61 -15.76 3.51 9.14
CA PHE A 61 -15.76 3.56 7.67
C PHE A 61 -16.99 4.26 7.08
N THR A 62 -18.16 4.05 7.69
CA THR A 62 -19.42 4.68 7.27
C THR A 62 -19.41 6.18 7.52
N GLU A 63 -18.95 6.61 8.70
CA GLU A 63 -18.79 8.03 9.03
C GLU A 63 -17.79 8.70 8.10
N GLY A 64 -16.65 8.07 7.85
CA GLY A 64 -15.63 8.59 6.94
C GLY A 64 -16.16 8.77 5.51
N LEU A 65 -16.95 7.83 4.99
CA LEU A 65 -17.56 7.97 3.66
C LEU A 65 -18.57 9.11 3.62
N LEU A 66 -19.47 9.18 4.60
CA LEU A 66 -20.47 10.24 4.70
C LEU A 66 -19.80 11.62 4.87
N HIS A 67 -18.75 11.69 5.67
CA HIS A 67 -17.98 12.90 5.88
C HIS A 67 -17.28 13.32 4.58
N ALA A 68 -16.64 12.40 3.87
CA ALA A 68 -15.99 12.69 2.60
C ALA A 68 -16.97 13.22 1.54
N GLN A 69 -18.19 12.69 1.48
CA GLN A 69 -19.24 13.16 0.58
C GLN A 69 -19.69 14.60 0.89
N ARG A 70 -19.62 15.03 2.15
CA ARG A 70 -19.96 16.39 2.57
C ARG A 70 -18.87 17.42 2.28
N GLN A 71 -17.66 16.98 1.94
CA GLN A 71 -16.55 17.87 1.61
C GLN A 71 -16.54 18.28 0.14
N CYS A 72 -15.76 19.31 -0.17
CA CYS A 72 -15.53 19.76 -1.54
C CYS A 72 -14.04 19.95 -1.84
N GLY A 73 -13.70 20.27 -3.09
CA GLY A 73 -12.34 20.68 -3.44
C GLY A 73 -11.25 19.63 -3.16
N ALA A 74 -10.13 20.07 -2.59
CA ALA A 74 -8.99 19.22 -2.26
C ALA A 74 -9.24 18.36 -1.01
N GLU A 75 -10.08 18.82 -0.09
CA GLU A 75 -10.38 18.08 1.14
C GLU A 75 -11.17 16.79 0.84
N ARG A 76 -12.16 16.86 -0.06
CA ARG A 76 -12.87 15.66 -0.51
C ARG A 76 -11.93 14.64 -1.16
N VAL A 77 -10.97 15.10 -1.96
CA VAL A 77 -9.95 14.23 -2.58
C VAL A 77 -9.12 13.53 -1.50
N SER A 78 -8.61 14.28 -0.54
CA SER A 78 -7.78 13.74 0.55
C SER A 78 -8.53 12.72 1.39
N ARG A 79 -9.80 13.00 1.73
CA ARG A 79 -10.60 12.09 2.56
C ARG A 79 -11.01 10.82 1.84
N LEU A 80 -11.42 10.91 0.56
CA LEU A 80 -11.73 9.72 -0.24
C LEU A 80 -10.49 8.83 -0.40
N ARG A 81 -9.32 9.43 -0.65
CA ARG A 81 -8.05 8.70 -0.72
C ARG A 81 -7.76 7.99 0.61
N ALA A 82 -7.76 8.72 1.72
CA ALA A 82 -7.46 8.17 3.04
C ALA A 82 -8.43 7.04 3.43
N LEU A 83 -9.71 7.17 3.09
CA LEU A 83 -10.72 6.15 3.35
C LEU A 83 -10.46 4.87 2.52
N GLY A 84 -10.17 5.02 1.22
CA GLY A 84 -9.82 3.91 0.34
C GLY A 84 -8.53 3.21 0.78
N ASP A 85 -7.50 3.99 1.13
CA ASP A 85 -6.20 3.48 1.60
C ASP A 85 -6.37 2.67 2.89
N ARG A 86 -7.12 3.22 3.87
CA ARG A 86 -7.43 2.55 5.14
C ARG A 86 -8.24 1.29 4.93
N ALA A 87 -9.21 1.31 4.01
CA ALA A 87 -10.02 0.13 3.69
C ALA A 87 -9.15 -0.97 3.08
N LEU A 88 -8.30 -0.62 2.11
CA LEU A 88 -7.43 -1.57 1.41
C LEU A 88 -6.39 -2.17 2.36
N PHE A 89 -5.79 -1.33 3.20
CA PHE A 89 -4.84 -1.77 4.20
C PHE A 89 -5.47 -2.68 5.26
N LEU A 90 -6.65 -2.33 5.81
CA LEU A 90 -7.29 -3.15 6.83
C LEU A 90 -7.79 -4.48 6.26
N SER A 91 -8.48 -4.46 5.11
CA SER A 91 -9.00 -5.68 4.46
C SER A 91 -7.89 -6.62 3.99
N GLY A 92 -6.76 -6.09 3.53
CA GLY A 92 -5.63 -6.87 3.06
C GLY A 92 -4.65 -7.26 4.14
N PHE A 93 -4.04 -6.29 4.82
CA PHE A 93 -2.91 -6.55 5.73
C PHE A 93 -3.34 -7.13 7.11
N PHE A 94 -4.56 -6.81 7.56
CA PHE A 94 -5.11 -7.23 8.87
C PHE A 94 -6.39 -8.06 8.75
N SER A 95 -6.52 -8.84 7.67
CA SER A 95 -7.67 -9.71 7.39
C SER A 95 -8.09 -10.57 8.59
N ASP A 96 -7.13 -11.20 9.28
CA ASP A 96 -7.39 -12.08 10.42
C ASP A 96 -7.99 -11.33 11.63
N SER A 97 -7.46 -10.15 11.94
CA SER A 97 -7.94 -9.31 13.04
C SER A 97 -9.27 -8.60 12.72
N LEU A 98 -9.63 -8.47 11.45
CA LEU A 98 -10.96 -7.98 11.04
C LEU A 98 -12.03 -9.07 11.18
N ALA A 99 -11.70 -10.34 10.94
CA ALA A 99 -12.64 -11.45 11.07
C ALA A 99 -13.18 -11.61 12.51
N GLU A 100 -12.41 -11.17 13.51
CA GLU A 100 -12.78 -11.17 14.93
C GLU A 100 -13.67 -9.97 15.33
N ARG A 101 -13.91 -9.01 14.43
CA ARG A 101 -14.71 -7.79 14.69
C ARG A 101 -16.12 -7.92 14.11
N THR A 102 -17.06 -7.14 14.66
CA THR A 102 -18.49 -7.10 14.26
C THR A 102 -18.73 -6.65 12.82
N VAL A 103 -17.71 -6.14 12.12
CA VAL A 103 -17.82 -5.62 10.74
C VAL A 103 -17.23 -6.64 9.77
N SER A 104 -18.01 -7.07 8.78
CA SER A 104 -17.55 -8.04 7.79
C SER A 104 -16.44 -7.45 6.90
N VAL A 105 -15.45 -8.28 6.55
CA VAL A 105 -14.38 -7.90 5.59
C VAL A 105 -14.99 -7.42 4.26
N GLY A 106 -16.07 -8.06 3.81
CA GLY A 106 -16.79 -7.67 2.59
C GLY A 106 -17.36 -6.24 2.64
N TRP A 107 -17.81 -5.77 3.81
CA TRP A 107 -18.25 -4.39 3.97
C TRP A 107 -17.11 -3.38 3.83
N VAL A 108 -15.96 -3.66 4.47
CA VAL A 108 -14.77 -2.80 4.38
C VAL A 108 -14.27 -2.71 2.93
N VAL A 109 -14.26 -3.85 2.23
CA VAL A 109 -13.94 -3.92 0.80
C VAL A 109 -14.87 -3.01 -0.01
N GLU A 110 -16.18 -3.11 0.20
CA GLU A 110 -17.13 -2.30 -0.57
C GLU A 110 -16.97 -0.80 -0.30
N VAL A 111 -16.75 -0.39 0.95
CA VAL A 111 -16.47 1.02 1.28
C VAL A 111 -15.22 1.52 0.56
N GLY A 112 -14.15 0.73 0.54
CA GLY A 112 -12.91 1.07 -0.16
C GLY A 112 -13.09 1.21 -1.68
N ARG A 113 -13.86 0.30 -2.28
CA ARG A 113 -14.21 0.36 -3.71
C ARG A 113 -14.95 1.64 -4.05
N VAL A 114 -15.98 1.97 -3.29
CA VAL A 114 -16.77 3.20 -3.49
C VAL A 114 -15.88 4.44 -3.32
N ALA A 115 -15.02 4.47 -2.30
CA ALA A 115 -14.14 5.61 -2.06
C ALA A 115 -13.21 5.90 -3.25
N TYR A 116 -12.57 4.86 -3.81
CA TYR A 116 -11.70 5.02 -4.98
C TYR A 116 -12.47 5.31 -6.28
N ALA A 117 -13.67 4.74 -6.45
CA ALA A 117 -14.52 5.02 -7.61
C ALA A 117 -14.98 6.49 -7.64
N ASP A 118 -15.41 7.01 -6.49
CA ASP A 118 -15.78 8.43 -6.31
C ASP A 118 -14.57 9.34 -6.55
N LEU A 119 -13.40 8.96 -6.04
CA LEU A 119 -12.16 9.71 -6.24
C LEU A 119 -11.77 9.75 -7.72
N SER A 120 -11.84 8.61 -8.41
CA SER A 120 -11.56 8.53 -9.85
C SER A 120 -12.48 9.44 -10.66
N SER A 121 -13.79 9.41 -10.36
CA SER A 121 -14.81 10.21 -11.04
C SER A 121 -14.59 11.72 -10.82
N LEU A 122 -14.22 12.09 -9.60
CA LEU A 122 -13.92 13.48 -9.24
C LEU A 122 -12.67 14.00 -9.96
N LEU A 123 -11.62 13.19 -10.07
CA LEU A 123 -10.39 13.57 -10.78
C LEU A 123 -10.59 13.62 -12.30
N ALA A 124 -11.36 12.69 -12.87
CA ALA A 124 -11.73 12.71 -14.29
C ALA A 124 -12.43 14.02 -14.67
N SER A 125 -13.34 14.48 -13.82
CA SER A 125 -14.11 15.72 -14.02
C SER A 125 -13.24 16.99 -14.04
N ARG A 126 -12.05 16.96 -13.43
CA ARG A 126 -11.13 18.10 -13.37
C ARG A 126 -10.19 18.23 -14.56
N LYS A 127 -10.21 17.30 -15.54
CA LYS A 127 -9.40 17.29 -16.80
C LYS A 127 -7.87 17.41 -16.68
N VAL A 128 -7.31 17.67 -15.49
CA VAL A 128 -5.87 17.88 -15.25
C VAL A 128 -5.20 16.64 -14.63
N ALA A 129 -5.98 15.66 -14.14
CA ALA A 129 -5.48 14.51 -13.37
C ALA A 129 -5.88 13.14 -13.98
N TRP A 130 -5.75 12.98 -15.30
CA TRP A 130 -6.16 11.77 -16.01
C TRP A 130 -5.45 10.50 -15.51
N THR A 131 -4.13 10.58 -15.26
CA THR A 131 -3.34 9.46 -14.72
C THR A 131 -3.83 9.04 -13.33
N GLY A 132 -4.13 10.01 -12.46
CA GLY A 132 -4.70 9.74 -11.14
C GLY A 132 -6.07 9.09 -11.23
N SER A 133 -6.94 9.59 -12.10
CA SER A 133 -8.26 8.98 -12.35
C SER A 133 -8.15 7.51 -12.81
N CYS A 134 -7.24 7.20 -13.74
CA CYS A 134 -7.03 5.83 -14.20
C CYS A 134 -6.54 4.90 -13.08
N LEU A 135 -5.60 5.37 -12.26
CA LEU A 135 -5.09 4.62 -11.11
C LEU A 135 -6.22 4.30 -10.11
N TYR A 136 -6.98 5.30 -9.66
CA TYR A 136 -8.03 5.07 -8.67
C TYR A 136 -9.19 4.24 -9.22
N ARG A 137 -9.46 4.31 -10.53
CA ARG A 137 -10.41 3.39 -11.18
C ARG A 137 -9.91 1.96 -11.11
N GLU A 138 -8.65 1.71 -11.47
CA GLU A 138 -8.05 0.37 -11.39
C GLU A 138 -8.09 -0.17 -9.95
N LEU A 139 -7.74 0.67 -8.96
CA LEU A 139 -7.81 0.31 -7.54
C LEU A 139 -9.24 -0.04 -7.09
N ALA A 140 -10.26 0.67 -7.57
CA ALA A 140 -11.67 0.39 -7.25
C ALA A 140 -12.17 -0.91 -7.91
N GLU A 141 -11.83 -1.13 -9.18
CA GLU A 141 -12.27 -2.30 -9.96
C GLU A 141 -11.62 -3.58 -9.47
N ARG A 142 -10.33 -3.51 -9.11
CA ARG A 142 -9.49 -4.66 -8.73
C ARG A 142 -9.23 -4.73 -7.23
N PHE A 143 -10.00 -4.00 -6.43
CA PHE A 143 -9.82 -3.92 -4.99
C PHE A 143 -9.67 -5.28 -4.31
N PRO A 144 -10.52 -6.31 -4.58
CA PRO A 144 -10.37 -7.62 -3.92
C PRO A 144 -9.00 -8.27 -4.22
N GLN A 145 -8.55 -8.17 -5.47
CA GLN A 145 -7.24 -8.70 -5.89
C GLN A 145 -6.09 -7.99 -5.17
N TYR A 146 -6.17 -6.66 -5.01
CA TYR A 146 -5.14 -5.92 -4.27
C TYR A 146 -5.21 -6.17 -2.77
N SER A 147 -6.40 -6.39 -2.22
CA SER A 147 -6.56 -6.84 -0.83
C SER A 147 -5.84 -8.16 -0.60
N GLU A 148 -6.04 -9.15 -1.48
CA GLU A 148 -5.36 -10.45 -1.42
C GLU A 148 -3.82 -10.30 -1.52
N VAL A 149 -3.33 -9.44 -2.41
CA VAL A 149 -1.90 -9.12 -2.51
C VAL A 149 -1.36 -8.57 -1.19
N LEU A 150 -2.09 -7.66 -0.55
CA LEU A 150 -1.69 -7.12 0.76
C LEU A 150 -1.79 -8.16 1.89
N THR A 151 -2.71 -9.12 1.79
CA THR A 151 -2.78 -10.28 2.71
C THR A 151 -1.53 -11.13 2.61
N GLU A 152 -1.12 -11.49 1.40
CA GLU A 152 0.11 -12.26 1.17
C GLU A 152 1.36 -11.53 1.71
N VAL A 153 1.42 -10.20 1.55
CA VAL A 153 2.48 -9.39 2.18
C VAL A 153 2.40 -9.45 3.71
N GLY A 154 1.20 -9.28 4.29
CA GLY A 154 0.96 -9.33 5.73
C GLY A 154 1.37 -10.68 6.34
N ASP A 155 1.01 -11.79 5.68
CA ASP A 155 1.39 -13.14 6.10
C ASP A 155 2.89 -13.34 6.06
N GLY A 156 3.57 -12.85 5.02
CA GLY A 156 5.03 -12.86 4.95
C GLY A 156 5.69 -12.10 6.12
N VAL A 157 5.12 -10.94 6.51
CA VAL A 157 5.60 -10.14 7.64
C VAL A 157 5.31 -10.79 8.99
N ARG A 158 4.14 -11.44 9.16
CA ARG A 158 3.81 -12.20 10.37
C ARG A 158 4.71 -13.42 10.54
N ALA A 159 4.94 -14.17 9.47
CA ALA A 159 5.86 -15.31 9.45
C ALA A 159 7.31 -14.88 9.78
N ALA A 160 7.75 -13.71 9.30
CA ALA A 160 9.03 -13.11 9.70
C ALA A 160 9.10 -12.84 11.22
N THR A 161 8.01 -12.29 11.75
CA THR A 161 7.91 -11.86 13.14
C THR A 161 7.91 -13.07 14.08
N SER A 162 7.14 -14.12 13.76
CA SER A 162 7.11 -15.36 14.52
C SER A 162 8.44 -16.12 14.47
N ALA A 163 9.20 -16.01 13.37
CA ALA A 163 10.57 -16.53 13.26
C ALA A 163 11.63 -15.70 14.02
N GLY A 164 11.21 -14.74 14.86
CA GLY A 164 12.11 -13.91 15.68
C GLY A 164 12.86 -12.82 14.90
N LEU A 165 12.39 -12.46 13.69
CA LEU A 165 13.03 -11.45 12.84
C LEU A 165 12.44 -10.04 13.05
N ALA A 166 11.44 -9.90 13.92
CA ALA A 166 10.81 -8.60 14.22
C ALA A 166 11.79 -7.50 14.64
N PRO A 167 12.79 -7.73 15.53
CA PRO A 167 13.73 -6.67 15.90
C PRO A 167 14.57 -6.19 14.70
N LEU A 168 14.91 -7.10 13.79
CA LEU A 168 15.67 -6.79 12.59
C LEU A 168 14.83 -6.02 11.56
N PHE A 169 13.58 -6.45 11.37
CA PHE A 169 12.61 -5.79 10.50
C PHE A 169 12.31 -4.37 11.00
N GLN A 170 12.01 -4.21 12.29
CA GLN A 170 11.77 -2.90 12.91
C GLN A 170 13.01 -1.99 12.85
N ARG A 171 14.22 -2.56 12.99
CA ARG A 171 15.46 -1.77 12.86
C ARG A 171 15.67 -1.30 11.43
N TYR A 172 15.37 -2.14 10.44
CA TYR A 172 15.40 -1.74 9.03
C TYR A 172 14.38 -0.65 8.74
N LEU A 173 13.13 -0.80 9.21
CA LEU A 173 12.09 0.22 9.03
C LEU A 173 12.48 1.58 9.63
N ARG A 174 13.18 1.58 10.77
CA ARG A 174 13.60 2.81 11.47
C ARG A 174 14.86 3.45 10.89
N LEU A 175 15.86 2.64 10.55
CA LEU A 175 17.22 3.12 10.27
C LEU A 175 17.65 2.93 8.82
N GLY A 176 16.86 2.19 8.04
CA GLY A 176 17.13 1.92 6.64
C GLY A 176 18.47 1.25 6.34
N ARG A 177 19.02 0.45 7.25
CA ARG A 177 20.38 -0.07 7.06
C ARG A 177 20.41 -1.20 6.03
N THR A 178 21.21 -1.04 4.97
CA THR A 178 21.40 -2.06 3.91
C THR A 178 21.92 -3.41 4.43
N ALA A 179 22.61 -3.42 5.58
CA ALA A 179 23.03 -4.64 6.27
C ALA A 179 21.85 -5.44 6.85
N ASP A 180 20.80 -4.74 7.31
CA ASP A 180 19.58 -5.36 7.84
C ASP A 180 18.73 -5.94 6.72
N ARG A 181 18.60 -5.23 5.59
CA ARG A 181 18.02 -5.78 4.34
C ARG A 181 18.72 -7.08 3.91
N ARG A 182 20.06 -7.11 3.85
CA ARG A 182 20.83 -8.33 3.52
C ARG A 182 20.61 -9.49 4.49
N ARG A 183 20.32 -9.20 5.75
CA ARG A 183 20.00 -10.24 6.75
C ARG A 183 18.54 -10.73 6.61
N LEU A 184 17.61 -9.86 6.23
CA LEU A 184 16.22 -10.23 5.89
C LEU A 184 16.17 -11.07 4.59
N LEU A 185 16.94 -10.68 3.56
CA LEU A 185 17.11 -11.41 2.29
C LEU A 185 17.60 -12.84 2.50
N ARG A 186 18.70 -13.02 3.25
CA ARG A 186 19.29 -14.36 3.51
C ARG A 186 18.38 -15.32 4.27
N ARG A 187 17.32 -14.81 4.91
CA ARG A 187 16.37 -15.61 5.69
C ARG A 187 15.04 -15.84 4.94
N GLY A 188 14.99 -15.57 3.64
CA GLY A 188 13.88 -15.94 2.76
C GLY A 188 12.67 -15.00 2.78
N LEU A 189 12.75 -13.90 3.54
CA LEU A 189 11.68 -12.91 3.60
C LEU A 189 11.61 -12.02 2.35
N VAL A 190 12.72 -11.94 1.63
CA VAL A 190 12.92 -11.04 0.51
C VAL A 190 13.76 -11.78 -0.52
N VAL A 191 13.47 -11.64 -1.81
CA VAL A 191 14.24 -12.29 -2.89
C VAL A 191 15.41 -11.38 -3.27
N PRO A 192 16.64 -11.90 -3.47
CA PRO A 192 17.71 -11.10 -4.07
C PRO A 192 17.27 -10.60 -5.45
N GLU A 193 17.57 -9.34 -5.77
CA GLU A 193 17.31 -8.78 -7.09
C GLU A 193 17.80 -9.74 -8.19
N GLY A 194 16.83 -10.32 -8.89
CA GLY A 194 17.10 -11.13 -10.06
C GLY A 194 17.74 -10.26 -11.11
N ARG A 195 19.05 -10.47 -11.34
CA ARG A 195 19.71 -10.06 -12.57
C ARG A 195 18.96 -10.70 -13.72
N GLY A 196 18.06 -9.95 -14.35
CA GLY A 196 17.59 -10.26 -15.69
C GLY A 196 18.74 -10.10 -16.67
N LYS A 197 19.55 -11.17 -16.83
CA LYS A 197 20.30 -11.45 -18.06
C LYS A 197 20.49 -12.96 -18.20
N LEU A 198 19.90 -13.51 -19.26
CA LEU A 198 20.51 -14.36 -20.30
C LEU A 198 19.45 -15.35 -20.81
N GLN A 199 18.79 -14.99 -21.91
CA GLN A 199 18.89 -15.68 -23.19
C GLN A 199 18.45 -14.75 -24.31
#